data_AF-A0AAE1GLI0-F1
#
_entry.id   AF-A0AAE1GLI0-F1
#
_cell.length_a   1.000
_cell.length_b   1.000
_cell.length_c   1.000
_cell.angle_alpha   90.00
_cell.angle_beta   90.00
_cell.angle_gamma   90.00
#
_symmetry.space_group_name_H-M   'P 1'
#
loop_
_entity.id
_entity.type
_entity.pdbx_description
1 polymer ?
#
loop_
_entity_poly.entity_id
_entity_poly.type
_entity_poly.pdbx_seq_one_letter_code
_entity_poly.pdbx_strand_id
1 'polypeptide(L)'
;MRKGDGFLTVVVDGSELGSEGQEVFMVYDWAKVPGVTNLYTTDIPQSSLYRTSLSSPQYQTSTYWAERCMNNAEFAGGVTDGVVGLASMDYNRPHVSLTALKSWFFFEDVIVVVGSRISLSEDDATGENVITTLAQGQPKRRSESVLSTSCPDGVEPGDEDSTSPDPSTSDVHHSKWPRLGAFIDEDPQQHPDPIPGLPGVGVSTVGTPAGTATLPADSTLFTPTNQPQSPSVLPHYSRLPPLIPREQFVMYGGEHVLGKTNGEETILGLGETQHLSPAYLHHHSVGYVFIQGEENLTVSAAMKTLSSNELEVFTAWLNHGTAPSDSLLAYAILPSADLVRTRAFHASPEVELVEVSSYNHIVCHRPSKTIGGSIGTVGSISTPTCGEAGPMTLDVDTPCLVLLTLISDTLDQAQFRIALSDPQQQFVHINLMLKYGGRSTSAQVTLPPPPKSGDSVFLFLSV
;
A
#
# COMPACT_ATOMS: atom_id res chain seq x y z
N MET A 1 8.44 -0.98 -19.40
CA MET A 1 7.72 -1.80 -18.38
C MET A 1 6.82 -0.87 -17.58
N ARG A 2 5.60 -1.26 -17.22
CA ARG A 2 4.58 -0.39 -16.59
C ARG A 2 4.64 -0.35 -15.05
N LYS A 3 5.79 -0.67 -14.46
CA LYS A 3 5.97 -0.85 -13.01
C LYS A 3 5.81 0.44 -12.20
N GLY A 4 5.98 1.61 -12.81
CA GLY A 4 5.87 2.92 -12.15
C GLY A 4 4.45 3.47 -12.01
N ASP A 5 3.43 2.79 -12.57
CA ASP A 5 2.06 3.34 -12.67
C ASP A 5 1.19 2.99 -11.44
N GLY A 6 1.78 2.99 -10.25
CA GLY A 6 1.10 2.57 -9.02
C GLY A 6 1.05 1.06 -8.82
N PHE A 7 2.18 0.37 -9.02
CA PHE A 7 2.33 -1.04 -8.71
C PHE A 7 2.08 -1.31 -7.21
N LEU A 8 1.16 -2.21 -6.90
CA LEU A 8 0.87 -2.68 -5.55
C LEU A 8 0.72 -4.19 -5.57
N THR A 9 1.66 -4.89 -4.92
CA THR A 9 1.55 -6.33 -4.67
C THR A 9 1.31 -6.59 -3.19
N VAL A 10 0.44 -7.55 -2.90
CA VAL A 10 0.22 -8.04 -1.53
C VAL A 10 0.88 -9.40 -1.42
N VAL A 11 1.72 -9.56 -0.41
CA VAL A 11 2.45 -10.79 -0.12
C VAL A 11 2.18 -11.12 1.33
N VAL A 12 1.53 -12.25 1.60
CA VAL A 12 1.22 -12.69 2.98
C VAL A 12 2.29 -13.66 3.45
N ASP A 13 2.49 -14.76 2.72
CA ASP A 13 3.44 -15.82 3.09
C ASP A 13 4.53 -16.08 2.04
N GLY A 14 4.48 -15.37 0.91
CA GLY A 14 5.45 -15.47 -0.18
C GLY A 14 5.05 -16.51 -1.23
N SER A 15 4.14 -17.44 -0.91
CA SER A 15 3.71 -18.45 -1.87
C SER A 15 2.84 -17.87 -2.99
N GLU A 16 2.32 -16.65 -2.84
CA GLU A 16 1.70 -15.87 -3.92
C GLU A 16 2.64 -15.65 -5.10
N LEU A 17 3.95 -15.56 -4.83
CA LEU A 17 4.99 -15.32 -5.82
C LEU A 17 5.54 -16.61 -6.44
N GLY A 18 5.18 -17.77 -5.89
CA GLY A 18 5.73 -19.07 -6.28
C GLY A 18 6.98 -19.46 -5.48
N SER A 19 7.49 -20.66 -5.76
CA SER A 19 8.74 -21.16 -5.20
C SER A 19 9.94 -20.83 -6.09
N GLU A 20 11.15 -20.98 -5.56
CA GLU A 20 12.39 -20.79 -6.32
C GLU A 20 12.40 -21.59 -7.64
N GLY A 21 12.69 -20.91 -8.76
CA GLY A 21 12.67 -21.49 -10.11
C GLY A 21 11.27 -21.72 -10.70
N GLN A 22 10.22 -21.36 -9.98
CA GLN A 22 8.82 -21.38 -10.41
C GLN A 22 8.12 -20.08 -10.02
N GLU A 23 8.80 -18.94 -10.15
CA GLU A 23 8.24 -17.68 -9.73
C GLU A 23 7.26 -17.10 -10.76
N VAL A 24 6.15 -16.55 -10.27
CA VAL A 24 5.04 -16.05 -11.10
C VAL A 24 5.48 -14.94 -12.05
N PHE A 25 6.47 -14.13 -11.67
CA PHE A 25 6.98 -13.03 -12.51
C PHE A 25 7.64 -13.51 -13.81
N MET A 26 8.02 -14.79 -13.91
CA MET A 26 8.55 -15.37 -15.14
C MET A 26 7.47 -15.60 -16.21
N VAL A 27 6.20 -15.68 -15.80
CA VAL A 27 5.04 -15.93 -16.66
C VAL A 27 3.98 -14.81 -16.58
N TYR A 28 4.32 -13.69 -15.93
CA TYR A 28 3.44 -12.54 -15.77
C TYR A 28 2.95 -11.99 -17.11
N ASP A 29 1.64 -11.72 -17.18
CA ASP A 29 1.12 -10.71 -18.09
C ASP A 29 1.56 -9.34 -17.56
N TRP A 30 2.60 -8.79 -18.17
CA TRP A 30 3.17 -7.48 -17.83
C TRP A 30 2.23 -6.30 -18.15
N ALA A 31 1.09 -6.53 -18.80
CA ALA A 31 0.03 -5.53 -18.96
C ALA A 31 -0.85 -5.49 -17.72
N LYS A 32 -0.94 -6.60 -16.99
CA LYS A 32 -1.75 -6.78 -15.78
C LYS A 32 -0.89 -6.81 -14.51
N VAL A 33 0.08 -5.90 -14.41
CA VAL A 33 0.88 -5.82 -13.18
C VAL A 33 -0.03 -5.38 -12.01
N PRO A 34 -0.03 -6.06 -10.85
CA PRO A 34 -0.87 -5.68 -9.71
C PRO A 34 -0.82 -4.19 -9.34
N GLY A 35 -1.97 -3.57 -9.09
CA GLY A 35 -2.14 -2.16 -8.70
C GLY A 35 -2.23 -1.16 -9.86
N VAL A 36 -1.66 -1.47 -11.03
CA VAL A 36 -1.53 -0.48 -12.12
C VAL A 36 -2.87 -0.20 -12.80
N THR A 37 -3.07 1.05 -13.23
CA THR A 37 -4.15 1.41 -14.16
C THR A 37 -3.55 1.73 -15.53
N ASN A 38 -3.94 1.03 -16.58
CA ASN A 38 -3.37 1.23 -17.92
C ASN A 38 -4.33 0.84 -19.05
N LEU A 39 -4.05 1.32 -20.27
CA LEU A 39 -4.66 0.80 -21.50
C LEU A 39 -4.08 -0.59 -21.79
N TYR A 40 -4.90 -1.64 -21.76
CA TYR A 40 -4.44 -3.01 -22.00
C TYR A 40 -3.78 -3.15 -23.38
N THR A 41 -2.75 -3.98 -23.47
CA THR A 41 -2.08 -4.30 -24.73
C THR A 41 -1.35 -5.63 -24.61
N THR A 42 -1.34 -6.41 -25.69
CA THR A 42 -0.50 -7.61 -25.82
C THR A 42 0.91 -7.27 -26.32
N ASP A 43 1.10 -6.07 -26.86
CA ASP A 43 2.37 -5.61 -27.45
C ASP A 43 3.28 -5.01 -26.37
N ILE A 44 3.70 -5.86 -25.44
CA ILE A 44 4.72 -5.49 -24.45
C ILE A 44 6.07 -5.92 -24.99
N PRO A 45 7.01 -4.98 -25.25
CA PRO A 45 8.35 -5.34 -25.67
C PRO A 45 9.00 -6.23 -24.61
N GLN A 46 9.13 -7.52 -24.92
CA GLN A 46 9.91 -8.41 -24.08
C GLN A 46 11.39 -8.00 -24.15
N SER A 47 12.09 -8.11 -23.03
CA SER A 47 13.48 -7.68 -22.86
C SER A 47 14.48 -8.27 -23.87
N SER A 48 14.12 -9.32 -24.61
CA SER A 48 14.93 -9.85 -25.71
C SER A 48 14.92 -8.96 -26.96
N LEU A 49 13.86 -8.18 -27.21
CA LEU A 49 13.84 -7.13 -28.24
C LEU A 49 14.51 -5.84 -27.76
N TYR A 50 14.57 -5.62 -26.44
CA TYR A 50 15.26 -4.46 -25.85
C TYR A 50 16.75 -4.45 -26.18
N ARG A 51 17.41 -5.61 -26.20
CA ARG A 51 18.86 -5.69 -26.50
C ARG A 51 19.20 -5.43 -27.97
N THR A 52 18.29 -5.70 -28.90
CA THR A 52 18.45 -5.43 -30.34
C THR A 52 17.87 -4.08 -30.77
N SER A 53 16.94 -3.50 -30.01
CA SER A 53 16.36 -2.16 -30.31
C SER A 53 17.17 -1.01 -29.71
N LEU A 54 17.94 -1.21 -28.64
CA LEU A 54 18.84 -0.17 -28.09
C LEU A 54 19.95 0.26 -29.07
N SER A 55 20.24 -0.51 -30.11
CA SER A 55 21.13 -0.06 -31.21
C SER A 55 20.43 0.83 -32.23
N SER A 56 19.10 0.97 -32.18
CA SER A 56 18.37 1.88 -33.06
C SER A 56 18.48 3.31 -32.50
N PRO A 57 18.91 4.30 -33.30
CA PRO A 57 19.16 5.67 -32.84
C PRO A 57 17.97 6.32 -32.12
N GLN A 58 16.74 5.93 -32.46
CA GLN A 58 15.52 6.45 -31.84
C GLN A 58 15.36 6.11 -30.34
N TYR A 59 16.00 5.06 -29.83
CA TYR A 59 15.91 4.63 -28.42
C TYR A 59 17.07 5.15 -27.56
N GLN A 60 18.02 5.88 -28.18
CA GLN A 60 19.20 6.46 -27.52
C GLN A 60 19.04 7.96 -27.20
N THR A 61 17.91 8.58 -27.57
CA THR A 61 17.68 9.99 -27.26
C THR A 61 17.08 10.13 -25.86
N SER A 62 17.53 11.15 -25.10
CA SER A 62 16.92 11.51 -23.82
C SER A 62 15.43 11.86 -23.96
N THR A 63 15.01 12.36 -25.13
CA THR A 63 13.61 12.67 -25.46
C THR A 63 12.72 11.42 -25.50
N TYR A 64 13.20 10.29 -26.03
CA TYR A 64 12.40 9.06 -26.08
C TYR A 64 11.98 8.60 -24.68
N TRP A 65 12.91 8.63 -23.73
CA TRP A 65 12.71 8.20 -22.36
C TRP A 65 11.94 9.24 -21.54
N ALA A 66 12.27 10.52 -21.68
CA ALA A 66 11.57 11.62 -21.02
C ALA A 66 10.09 11.65 -21.44
N GLU A 67 9.81 11.44 -22.72
CA GLU A 67 8.44 11.39 -23.20
C GLU A 67 7.79 10.08 -22.72
N ARG A 68 8.39 8.88 -22.85
CA ARG A 68 7.66 7.59 -22.64
C ARG A 68 7.60 7.05 -21.24
N CYS A 69 8.50 7.48 -20.37
CA CYS A 69 8.71 6.85 -19.07
C CYS A 69 8.56 7.80 -17.89
N MET A 70 8.18 9.06 -18.14
CA MET A 70 7.90 10.02 -17.09
C MET A 70 6.40 10.24 -16.93
N ASN A 71 6.00 10.47 -15.67
CA ASN A 71 4.70 11.01 -15.33
C ASN A 71 4.72 12.51 -15.60
N ASN A 72 3.71 13.05 -16.29
CA ASN A 72 3.62 14.48 -16.57
C ASN A 72 2.95 15.28 -15.44
N ALA A 73 2.61 14.62 -14.33
CA ALA A 73 2.06 15.25 -13.14
C ALA A 73 3.10 15.26 -12.01
N GLU A 74 3.10 16.37 -11.27
CA GLU A 74 4.04 16.62 -10.17
C GLU A 74 3.55 16.04 -8.84
N PHE A 75 2.25 15.77 -8.71
CA PHE A 75 1.63 15.28 -7.48
C PHE A 75 1.85 13.76 -7.36
N ALA A 76 2.93 13.36 -6.68
CA ALA A 76 3.19 11.96 -6.37
C ALA A 76 4.02 11.85 -5.08
N GLY A 77 3.45 11.24 -4.05
CA GLY A 77 4.15 11.14 -2.76
C GLY A 77 3.42 10.28 -1.73
N GLY A 78 3.91 10.33 -0.50
CA GLY A 78 3.31 9.63 0.62
C GLY A 78 3.42 10.40 1.93
N VAL A 79 2.55 10.07 2.87
CA VAL A 79 2.57 10.51 4.26
C VAL A 79 2.43 9.30 5.16
N THR A 80 3.12 9.28 6.29
CA THR A 80 2.98 8.23 7.30
C THR A 80 3.18 8.81 8.69
N ASP A 81 2.54 8.21 9.70
CA ASP A 81 2.82 8.46 11.12
C ASP A 81 3.68 7.38 11.79
N GLY A 82 4.31 6.54 10.98
CA GLY A 82 5.09 5.39 11.41
C GLY A 82 4.26 4.14 11.70
N VAL A 83 2.93 4.23 11.71
CA VAL A 83 2.01 3.10 11.90
C VAL A 83 1.09 2.94 10.70
N VAL A 84 0.40 4.02 10.31
CA VAL A 84 -0.47 4.08 9.13
C VAL A 84 0.14 5.00 8.07
N GLY A 85 -0.35 4.88 6.84
CA GLY A 85 0.20 5.59 5.70
C GLY A 85 -0.84 5.95 4.66
N LEU A 86 -0.50 6.90 3.81
CA LEU A 86 -1.24 7.24 2.60
C LEU A 86 -0.22 7.51 1.50
N ALA A 87 -0.36 6.85 0.36
CA ALA A 87 0.33 7.20 -0.87
C ALA A 87 -0.67 7.71 -1.90
N SER A 88 -0.28 8.69 -2.70
CA SER A 88 -1.13 9.21 -3.77
C SER A 88 -0.32 9.62 -4.98
N MET A 89 -0.92 9.47 -6.15
CA MET A 89 -0.33 9.77 -7.44
C MET A 89 -1.40 10.32 -8.37
N ASP A 90 -1.18 11.55 -8.84
CA ASP A 90 -1.79 12.01 -10.07
C ASP A 90 -1.01 11.40 -11.23
N TYR A 91 -1.68 10.57 -12.00
CA TYR A 91 -1.13 9.82 -13.11
C TYR A 91 -1.57 10.50 -14.41
N ASN A 92 -0.58 10.94 -15.19
CA ASN A 92 -0.77 11.56 -16.49
C ASN A 92 0.33 11.08 -17.44
N ARG A 93 -0.03 10.18 -18.37
CA ARG A 93 0.90 9.68 -19.38
C ARG A 93 0.84 10.51 -20.67
N PRO A 94 1.99 10.98 -21.19
CA PRO A 94 1.99 11.80 -22.41
C PRO A 94 1.89 11.00 -23.72
N HIS A 95 2.10 9.66 -23.73
CA HIS A 95 2.01 8.82 -24.97
C HIS A 95 0.67 8.14 -25.16
N VAL A 96 -0.07 8.00 -24.07
CA VAL A 96 -1.43 7.49 -24.05
C VAL A 96 -2.09 8.43 -23.08
N SER A 97 -2.99 9.29 -23.57
CA SER A 97 -3.67 10.34 -22.83
C SER A 97 -4.67 9.74 -21.85
N LEU A 98 -4.14 8.91 -20.95
CA LEU A 98 -4.80 8.25 -19.85
C LEU A 98 -4.41 9.01 -18.59
N THR A 99 -5.43 9.56 -17.94
CA THR A 99 -5.28 10.20 -16.64
C THR A 99 -5.94 9.35 -15.56
N ALA A 100 -5.47 9.49 -14.32
CA ALA A 100 -6.12 8.96 -13.12
C ALA A 100 -5.53 9.65 -11.89
N LEU A 101 -6.34 9.96 -10.89
CA LEU A 101 -5.83 10.16 -9.53
C LEU A 101 -5.95 8.82 -8.81
N LYS A 102 -4.86 8.31 -8.21
CA LYS A 102 -4.85 7.04 -7.49
C LYS A 102 -4.30 7.25 -6.09
N SER A 103 -4.99 6.74 -5.08
CA SER A 103 -4.54 6.80 -3.69
C SER A 103 -4.68 5.46 -2.99
N TRP A 104 -3.73 5.18 -2.11
CA TRP A 104 -3.67 3.97 -1.30
C TRP A 104 -3.56 4.39 0.16
N PHE A 105 -4.59 4.07 0.95
CA PHE A 105 -4.64 4.33 2.39
C PHE A 105 -4.29 3.03 3.11
N PHE A 106 -3.18 3.03 3.83
CA PHE A 106 -2.66 1.89 4.57
C PHE A 106 -3.02 2.04 6.04
N PHE A 107 -4.04 1.30 6.48
CA PHE A 107 -4.35 1.13 7.91
C PHE A 107 -3.74 -0.18 8.42
N GLU A 108 -3.89 -0.47 9.71
CA GLU A 108 -3.23 -1.62 10.35
C GLU A 108 -3.65 -2.97 9.73
N ASP A 109 -4.89 -3.09 9.29
CA ASP A 109 -5.49 -4.35 8.86
C ASP A 109 -6.24 -4.28 7.51
N VAL A 110 -6.30 -3.09 6.92
CA VAL A 110 -6.95 -2.84 5.62
C VAL A 110 -6.17 -1.83 4.81
N ILE A 111 -6.07 -2.09 3.50
CA ILE A 111 -5.59 -1.13 2.51
C ILE A 111 -6.81 -0.66 1.71
N VAL A 112 -7.12 0.63 1.71
CA VAL A 112 -8.17 1.18 0.86
C VAL A 112 -7.54 1.77 -0.38
N VAL A 113 -7.98 1.31 -1.54
CA VAL A 113 -7.52 1.81 -2.84
C VAL A 113 -8.65 2.62 -3.47
N VAL A 114 -8.37 3.87 -3.77
CA VAL A 114 -9.30 4.81 -4.40
C VAL A 114 -8.70 5.31 -5.70
N GLY A 115 -9.52 5.40 -6.73
CA GLY A 115 -9.18 6.02 -7.99
C GLY A 115 -10.33 6.87 -8.51
N SER A 116 -9.97 7.98 -9.15
CA SER A 116 -10.92 8.88 -9.83
C SER A 116 -10.27 9.42 -11.10
N ARG A 117 -11.07 10.13 -11.92
CA ARG A 117 -10.61 10.74 -13.18
C ARG A 117 -9.91 9.72 -14.07
N ILE A 118 -10.34 8.45 -14.03
CA ILE A 118 -9.83 7.44 -14.96
C ILE A 118 -10.45 7.75 -16.31
N SER A 119 -9.66 8.40 -17.17
CA SER A 119 -10.13 8.96 -18.44
C SER A 119 -9.12 8.71 -19.55
N LEU A 120 -9.59 8.20 -20.70
CA LEU A 120 -8.78 8.02 -21.90
C LEU A 120 -9.26 8.97 -23.00
N SER A 121 -8.35 9.73 -23.61
CA SER A 121 -8.68 10.56 -24.78
C SER A 121 -9.24 9.71 -25.93
N GLU A 122 -10.25 10.23 -26.64
CA GLU A 122 -10.82 9.59 -27.83
C GLU A 122 -9.75 9.33 -28.91
N ASP A 123 -8.75 10.20 -29.04
CA ASP A 123 -7.66 10.06 -30.01
C ASP A 123 -6.77 8.83 -29.74
N ASP A 124 -6.72 8.37 -28.49
CA ASP A 124 -5.94 7.20 -28.05
C ASP A 124 -6.80 5.95 -27.84
N ALA A 125 -8.11 6.02 -28.15
CA ALA A 125 -9.01 4.90 -28.06
C ALA A 125 -8.70 3.88 -29.15
N THR A 126 -7.98 2.82 -28.79
CA THR A 126 -7.60 1.73 -29.70
C THR A 126 -8.68 0.64 -29.85
N GLY A 127 -9.76 0.74 -29.08
CA GLY A 127 -10.73 -0.35 -28.88
C GLY A 127 -10.32 -1.35 -27.79
N GLU A 128 -9.12 -1.20 -27.21
CA GLU A 128 -8.67 -1.96 -26.04
C GLU A 128 -9.21 -1.37 -24.74
N ASN A 129 -9.33 -2.21 -23.72
CA ASN A 129 -9.90 -1.83 -22.43
C ASN A 129 -8.87 -1.10 -21.57
N VAL A 130 -9.27 -0.04 -20.88
CA VAL A 130 -8.51 0.49 -19.75
C VAL A 130 -8.81 -0.39 -18.54
N ILE A 131 -7.76 -0.89 -17.89
CA ILE A 131 -7.89 -1.84 -16.79
C ILE A 131 -7.17 -1.36 -15.54
N THR A 132 -7.67 -1.76 -14.37
CA THR A 132 -6.91 -1.74 -13.11
C THR A 132 -6.73 -3.14 -12.60
N THR A 133 -5.49 -3.60 -12.41
CA THR A 133 -5.26 -4.97 -11.93
C THR A 133 -5.26 -5.02 -10.40
N LEU A 134 -6.00 -5.96 -9.83
CA LEU A 134 -6.05 -6.18 -8.38
C LEU A 134 -4.93 -7.12 -7.93
N ALA A 135 -4.79 -8.24 -8.64
CA ALA A 135 -3.89 -9.31 -8.28
C ALA A 135 -3.42 -10.08 -9.51
N GLN A 136 -2.19 -10.57 -9.43
CA GLN A 136 -1.64 -11.57 -10.34
C GLN A 136 -0.65 -12.41 -9.53
N GLY A 137 -0.91 -13.70 -9.38
CA GLY A 137 -0.18 -14.54 -8.43
C GLY A 137 -0.48 -16.02 -8.61
N GLN A 138 0.25 -16.87 -7.91
CA GLN A 138 -0.11 -18.29 -7.85
C GLN A 138 -1.29 -18.51 -6.89
N PRO A 139 -2.19 -19.45 -7.21
CA PRO A 139 -3.18 -19.93 -6.24
C PRO A 139 -2.50 -20.62 -5.06
N LYS A 140 -3.14 -20.55 -3.90
CA LYS A 140 -2.67 -21.25 -2.70
C LYS A 140 -2.82 -22.74 -2.95
N ARG A 141 -1.69 -23.45 -3.09
CA ARG A 141 -1.71 -24.91 -3.29
C ARG A 141 -2.35 -25.55 -2.06
N ARG A 142 -3.33 -26.44 -2.29
CA ARG A 142 -3.87 -27.30 -1.24
C ARG A 142 -2.72 -28.12 -0.67
N SER A 143 -2.48 -28.08 0.64
CA SER A 143 -1.69 -29.14 1.23
C SER A 143 -2.49 -30.43 1.06
N GLU A 144 -1.93 -31.40 0.34
CA GLU A 144 -2.43 -32.77 0.43
C GLU A 144 -2.24 -33.19 1.89
N SER A 145 -3.30 -33.10 2.68
CA SER A 145 -3.36 -33.86 3.92
C SER A 145 -3.29 -35.33 3.49
N VAL A 146 -2.13 -35.95 3.66
CA VAL A 146 -1.96 -37.39 3.55
C VAL A 146 -2.88 -38.01 4.60
N LEU A 147 -4.11 -38.35 4.18
CA LEU A 147 -4.98 -39.27 4.89
C LEU A 147 -4.43 -40.68 4.64
N SER A 148 -3.34 -41.01 5.33
CA SER A 148 -2.94 -42.40 5.52
C SER A 148 -2.64 -42.66 6.99
N THR A 149 -3.70 -42.86 7.75
CA THR A 149 -3.64 -43.84 8.84
C THR A 149 -4.79 -44.80 8.62
N SER A 150 -4.50 -45.91 7.94
CA SER A 150 -5.27 -47.13 8.19
C SER A 150 -5.06 -47.47 9.65
N CYS A 151 -6.14 -47.46 10.44
CA CYS A 151 -6.12 -47.95 11.81
C CYS A 151 -5.58 -49.39 11.84
N PRO A 152 -4.54 -49.70 12.63
CA PRO A 152 -4.38 -51.04 13.13
C PRO A 152 -5.40 -51.25 14.26
N ASP A 153 -6.13 -52.36 14.17
CA ASP A 153 -6.99 -52.86 15.23
C ASP A 153 -6.27 -52.92 16.58
N GLY A 154 -7.05 -52.70 17.64
CA GLY A 154 -6.56 -52.25 18.93
C GLY A 154 -5.68 -53.20 19.74
N VAL A 155 -5.04 -52.59 20.75
CA VAL A 155 -4.54 -53.22 21.96
C VAL A 155 -4.75 -52.23 23.12
N GLU A 156 -5.32 -52.73 24.21
CA GLU A 156 -5.65 -52.04 25.48
C GLU A 156 -4.42 -51.45 26.21
N PRO A 157 -4.61 -50.50 27.16
CA PRO A 157 -3.51 -49.85 27.86
C PRO A 157 -2.95 -50.73 28.99
N GLY A 158 -1.63 -50.88 29.02
CA GLY A 158 -0.87 -51.46 30.12
C GLY A 158 0.13 -50.44 30.69
N ASP A 159 0.37 -50.57 31.99
CA ASP A 159 0.94 -49.61 32.93
C ASP A 159 2.39 -49.15 32.70
N GLU A 160 2.68 -47.98 33.30
CA GLU A 160 3.93 -47.41 33.83
C GLU A 160 5.30 -47.96 33.34
N ASP A 161 6.16 -47.09 32.82
CA ASP A 161 7.46 -46.79 33.45
C ASP A 161 8.11 -45.51 32.88
N SER A 162 8.76 -44.81 33.78
CA SER A 162 9.69 -43.71 33.63
C SER A 162 10.84 -43.96 32.65
N THR A 163 11.23 -42.92 31.89
CA THR A 163 12.61 -42.37 31.82
C THR A 163 12.75 -41.39 30.65
N SER A 164 13.10 -40.15 31.00
CA SER A 164 13.64 -39.14 30.08
C SER A 164 15.04 -39.53 29.58
N PRO A 165 15.41 -39.10 28.37
CA PRO A 165 16.65 -38.33 28.28
C PRO A 165 16.54 -37.05 27.43
N ASP A 166 17.37 -36.10 27.88
CA ASP A 166 17.71 -34.78 27.35
C ASP A 166 18.10 -34.78 25.86
N PRO A 167 17.87 -33.70 25.08
CA PRO A 167 18.15 -33.64 23.65
C PRO A 167 19.58 -33.14 23.39
N SER A 168 20.36 -33.90 22.62
CA SER A 168 21.61 -33.41 22.04
C SER A 168 21.56 -33.46 20.52
N THR A 169 21.84 -32.29 19.94
CA THR A 169 22.27 -32.02 18.55
C THR A 169 21.24 -32.22 17.43
N SER A 170 20.55 -31.13 17.07
CA SER A 170 20.08 -30.89 15.70
C SER A 170 20.85 -29.69 15.13
N ASP A 171 21.65 -29.96 14.11
CA ASP A 171 22.37 -28.99 13.31
C ASP A 171 21.42 -27.92 12.73
N VAL A 172 21.67 -26.67 13.08
CA VAL A 172 21.05 -25.51 12.44
C VAL A 172 21.73 -25.35 11.08
N HIS A 173 21.11 -25.90 10.03
CA HIS A 173 21.39 -25.46 8.67
C HIS A 173 20.92 -24.01 8.53
N HIS A 174 21.85 -23.07 8.70
CA HIS A 174 21.68 -21.70 8.23
C HIS A 174 21.50 -21.74 6.71
N SER A 175 20.25 -21.63 6.24
CA SER A 175 19.94 -21.25 4.87
C SER A 175 20.40 -19.81 4.67
N LYS A 176 21.64 -19.67 4.21
CA LYS A 176 22.16 -18.44 3.61
C LYS A 176 21.30 -18.14 2.39
N TRP A 177 20.39 -17.19 2.52
CA TRP A 177 19.82 -16.50 1.37
C TRP A 177 20.96 -15.94 0.50
N PRO A 178 20.97 -16.17 -0.81
CA PRO A 178 21.85 -15.41 -1.68
C PRO A 178 21.42 -13.95 -1.63
N ARG A 179 22.35 -13.05 -1.31
CA ARG A 179 22.18 -11.61 -1.51
C ARG A 179 21.91 -11.38 -3.00
N LEU A 180 20.64 -11.18 -3.36
CA LEU A 180 20.28 -10.71 -4.68
C LEU A 180 20.83 -9.28 -4.79
N GLY A 181 21.69 -9.06 -5.78
CA GLY A 181 22.46 -7.84 -5.95
C GLY A 181 21.57 -6.60 -6.00
N ALA A 182 21.92 -5.63 -5.17
CA ALA A 182 21.63 -4.23 -5.43
C ALA A 182 22.04 -3.93 -6.88
N PHE A 183 21.10 -3.39 -7.65
CA PHE A 183 21.44 -2.73 -8.90
C PHE A 183 22.38 -1.56 -8.57
N ILE A 184 23.38 -1.42 -9.43
CA ILE A 184 24.52 -0.51 -9.36
C ILE A 184 24.07 0.91 -8.97
N ASP A 185 24.57 1.40 -7.83
CA ASP A 185 24.75 2.84 -7.60
C ASP A 185 25.74 3.32 -8.65
N GLU A 186 25.28 4.15 -9.59
CA GLU A 186 26.20 4.94 -10.42
C GLU A 186 26.74 6.10 -9.58
N ASP A 187 28.06 6.06 -9.38
CA ASP A 187 28.88 7.08 -8.73
C ASP A 187 28.66 8.48 -9.37
N PRO A 188 28.17 9.49 -8.63
CA PRO A 188 28.03 10.84 -9.15
C PRO A 188 29.35 11.63 -8.99
N GLN A 189 30.44 11.18 -9.61
CA GLN A 189 31.65 11.98 -9.76
C GLN A 189 32.34 11.74 -11.10
N GLN A 190 31.91 12.47 -12.13
CA GLN A 190 32.79 12.89 -13.23
C GLN A 190 32.15 14.07 -13.99
N HIS A 191 32.48 15.29 -13.55
CA HIS A 191 32.27 16.50 -14.33
C HIS A 191 33.20 16.50 -15.55
N PRO A 192 32.74 16.87 -16.77
CA PRO A 192 33.66 17.24 -17.83
C PRO A 192 34.18 18.68 -17.63
N ASP A 193 35.48 18.87 -17.86
CA ASP A 193 36.21 20.14 -17.75
C ASP A 193 35.62 21.27 -18.63
N PRO A 194 35.71 22.56 -18.21
CA PRO A 194 35.29 23.70 -19.02
C PRO A 194 36.35 24.16 -20.03
N ILE A 195 35.91 24.52 -21.24
CA ILE A 195 36.72 25.12 -22.33
C ILE A 195 36.92 26.65 -22.08
N PRO A 196 38.09 27.26 -22.40
CA PRO A 196 38.46 28.60 -21.91
C PRO A 196 38.28 29.81 -22.85
N GLY A 197 38.09 31.00 -22.23
CA GLY A 197 38.35 32.37 -22.74
C GLY A 197 37.12 33.17 -23.19
N LEU A 198 36.87 34.45 -22.86
CA LEU A 198 37.56 35.61 -22.23
C LEU A 198 36.52 36.77 -22.10
N PRO A 199 36.90 38.02 -21.73
CA PRO A 199 37.03 38.67 -20.40
C PRO A 199 35.73 39.41 -19.97
N GLY A 200 35.48 39.98 -18.78
CA GLY A 200 36.28 40.43 -17.62
C GLY A 200 35.77 41.83 -17.22
N VAL A 201 35.14 41.99 -16.05
CA VAL A 201 35.04 43.27 -15.29
C VAL A 201 34.92 42.90 -13.81
N GLY A 202 35.76 43.50 -12.96
CA GLY A 202 36.08 42.97 -11.64
C GLY A 202 35.60 43.75 -10.42
N VAL A 203 35.99 43.15 -9.29
CA VAL A 203 36.41 43.70 -7.99
C VAL A 203 35.39 44.48 -7.16
N SER A 204 35.02 43.94 -5.98
CA SER A 204 35.61 44.42 -4.71
C SER A 204 35.22 43.56 -3.50
N THR A 205 36.24 43.31 -2.67
CA THR A 205 36.32 42.49 -1.47
C THR A 205 36.18 43.32 -0.18
N VAL A 206 35.53 42.78 0.85
CA VAL A 206 35.83 42.93 2.32
C VAL A 206 35.09 41.75 2.99
N GLY A 207 35.59 40.90 3.90
CA GLY A 207 36.70 40.90 4.82
C GLY A 207 36.18 40.30 6.15
N THR A 208 36.56 39.06 6.47
CA THR A 208 36.36 38.35 7.76
C THR A 208 37.13 39.02 8.91
N PRO A 209 36.79 38.83 10.21
CA PRO A 209 37.22 37.62 10.98
C PRO A 209 36.18 37.14 12.03
N ALA A 210 36.02 35.82 12.20
CA ALA A 210 36.67 34.94 13.20
C ALA A 210 36.40 35.31 14.67
N GLY A 211 35.69 34.42 15.37
CA GLY A 211 35.46 34.46 16.82
C GLY A 211 35.32 33.04 17.37
N THR A 212 36.42 32.51 17.90
CA THR A 212 36.56 31.31 18.72
C THR A 212 35.89 31.49 20.08
N ALA A 213 35.12 30.49 20.55
CA ALA A 213 34.69 30.41 21.94
C ALA A 213 34.95 29.01 22.51
N THR A 214 35.75 29.00 23.57
CA THR A 214 36.23 27.91 24.41
C THR A 214 35.16 27.44 25.40
N LEU A 215 35.10 26.13 25.62
CA LEU A 215 34.39 25.48 26.73
C LEU A 215 35.29 25.38 27.96
N PRO A 216 34.74 25.45 29.19
CA PRO A 216 35.32 24.76 30.32
C PRO A 216 34.42 23.62 30.81
N ALA A 217 35.07 22.51 31.15
CA ALA A 217 34.53 21.44 31.97
C ALA A 217 34.52 21.88 33.44
N ASP A 218 33.52 21.47 34.21
CA ASP A 218 33.82 20.81 35.47
C ASP A 218 32.70 19.87 35.95
N SER A 219 33.18 18.84 36.62
CA SER A 219 32.53 17.68 37.21
C SER A 219 32.01 17.99 38.62
N THR A 220 30.96 17.30 39.07
CA THR A 220 30.89 16.73 40.43
C THR A 220 29.74 15.72 40.57
N LEU A 221 30.09 14.62 41.22
CA LEU A 221 29.26 13.48 41.63
C LEU A 221 28.25 13.85 42.70
N PHE A 222 27.08 13.19 42.76
CA PHE A 222 26.54 12.54 43.98
C PHE A 222 25.26 11.73 43.65
N THR A 223 25.25 10.45 44.01
CA THR A 223 24.09 9.56 44.16
C THR A 223 23.48 9.75 45.56
N PRO A 224 22.19 9.43 45.80
CA PRO A 224 21.87 8.08 46.30
C PRO A 224 20.50 7.49 45.90
N THR A 225 20.51 6.15 45.88
CA THR A 225 19.45 5.16 46.12
C THR A 225 18.13 5.60 46.76
N ASN A 226 17.01 5.16 46.19
CA ASN A 226 16.03 4.29 46.87
C ASN A 226 14.96 3.73 45.92
N GLN A 227 14.75 2.41 45.98
CA GLN A 227 13.61 1.71 45.39
C GLN A 227 12.34 1.88 46.25
N PRO A 228 11.15 1.96 45.64
CA PRO A 228 9.90 1.63 46.30
C PRO A 228 9.37 0.25 45.91
N GLN A 229 8.64 -0.29 46.88
CA GLN A 229 8.14 -1.64 47.03
C GLN A 229 6.97 -1.97 46.09
N SER A 230 6.87 -3.25 45.75
CA SER A 230 5.70 -3.88 45.13
C SER A 230 4.59 -4.09 46.15
N PRO A 231 3.35 -3.68 45.82
CA PRO A 231 2.24 -4.59 46.06
C PRO A 231 1.19 -4.51 44.92
N SER A 232 0.93 -5.63 44.25
CA SER A 232 -0.26 -5.74 43.40
C SER A 232 -0.90 -7.11 43.59
N VAL A 233 -1.94 -7.10 44.42
CA VAL A 233 -2.99 -8.11 44.54
C VAL A 233 -3.86 -8.00 43.29
N LEU A 234 -3.98 -9.09 42.52
CA LEU A 234 -4.94 -9.21 41.42
C LEU A 234 -6.30 -9.66 41.97
N PRO A 235 -7.44 -9.03 41.61
CA PRO A 235 -8.74 -9.60 41.85
C PRO A 235 -9.10 -10.65 40.77
N HIS A 236 -9.60 -11.80 41.23
CA HIS A 236 -10.21 -12.84 40.41
C HIS A 236 -11.44 -12.30 39.65
N TYR A 237 -11.41 -12.39 38.32
CA TYR A 237 -12.61 -12.47 37.49
C TYR A 237 -12.60 -13.78 36.72
N SER A 238 -13.14 -14.80 37.37
CA SER A 238 -13.58 -16.04 36.73
C SER A 238 -14.99 -15.84 36.19
N ARG A 239 -15.12 -15.65 34.87
CA ARG A 239 -16.29 -15.99 34.04
C ARG A 239 -15.81 -16.11 32.59
N LEU A 240 -15.56 -17.34 32.16
CA LEU A 240 -15.38 -17.66 30.75
C LEU A 240 -16.73 -17.41 30.03
N PRO A 241 -16.74 -16.79 28.84
CA PRO A 241 -17.94 -16.78 28.01
C PRO A 241 -18.26 -18.21 27.55
N PRO A 242 -19.54 -18.51 27.23
CA PRO A 242 -19.95 -19.86 26.87
C PRO A 242 -19.20 -20.34 25.62
N LEU A 243 -18.72 -21.59 25.69
CA LEU A 243 -18.11 -22.31 24.58
C LEU A 243 -19.12 -22.37 23.42
N ILE A 244 -18.82 -21.63 22.36
CA ILE A 244 -19.47 -21.79 21.07
C ILE A 244 -19.09 -23.20 20.55
N PRO A 245 -20.05 -24.02 20.09
CA PRO A 245 -19.74 -25.34 19.58
C PRO A 245 -18.72 -25.25 18.44
N ARG A 246 -17.70 -26.12 18.48
CA ARG A 246 -16.76 -26.34 17.37
C ARG A 246 -17.52 -26.96 16.19
N GLU A 247 -18.20 -26.14 15.42
CA GLU A 247 -18.51 -26.51 14.04
C GLU A 247 -17.25 -26.36 13.18
N GLN A 248 -17.12 -27.26 12.22
CA GLN A 248 -15.94 -27.59 11.46
C GLN A 248 -15.22 -26.34 10.89
N PHE A 249 -14.01 -26.08 11.36
CA PHE A 249 -13.05 -25.29 10.59
C PHE A 249 -12.70 -26.11 9.35
N VAL A 250 -13.38 -25.84 8.24
CA VAL A 250 -12.88 -26.23 6.92
C VAL A 250 -11.60 -25.42 6.71
N MET A 251 -10.47 -26.08 6.83
CA MET A 251 -9.16 -25.52 6.51
C MET A 251 -9.18 -25.11 5.04
N TYR A 252 -9.30 -23.80 4.79
CA TYR A 252 -9.39 -23.21 3.46
C TYR A 252 -8.10 -23.47 2.68
N GLY A 253 -8.22 -24.27 1.61
CA GLY A 253 -7.10 -24.86 0.87
C GLY A 253 -7.15 -24.60 -0.64
N GLY A 254 -7.47 -23.36 -1.05
CA GLY A 254 -7.25 -22.91 -2.43
C GLY A 254 -8.46 -22.86 -3.37
N GLU A 255 -9.56 -22.20 -2.98
CA GLU A 255 -10.68 -21.91 -3.90
C GLU A 255 -10.94 -20.41 -3.98
N HIS A 256 -10.87 -19.82 -5.17
CA HIS A 256 -11.17 -18.40 -5.38
C HIS A 256 -12.67 -18.18 -5.21
N VAL A 257 -13.09 -17.42 -4.20
CA VAL A 257 -14.52 -17.20 -3.92
C VAL A 257 -14.90 -15.79 -4.35
N LEU A 258 -15.93 -15.70 -5.18
CA LEU A 258 -16.55 -14.44 -5.54
C LEU A 258 -17.91 -14.32 -4.87
N GLY A 259 -18.09 -13.31 -4.04
CA GLY A 259 -19.39 -12.94 -3.48
C GLY A 259 -20.08 -11.87 -4.32
N LYS A 260 -21.42 -11.94 -4.37
CA LYS A 260 -22.29 -10.93 -4.97
C LYS A 260 -23.08 -10.17 -3.90
N THR A 261 -23.60 -9.00 -4.26
CA THR A 261 -24.39 -8.14 -3.37
C THR A 261 -25.71 -8.78 -2.91
N ASN A 262 -26.25 -9.73 -3.67
CA ASN A 262 -27.42 -10.53 -3.30
C ASN A 262 -27.11 -11.67 -2.30
N GLY A 263 -25.85 -11.83 -1.87
CA GLY A 263 -25.40 -12.88 -0.96
C GLY A 263 -25.07 -14.22 -1.64
N GLU A 264 -25.21 -14.33 -2.96
CA GLU A 264 -24.73 -15.50 -3.70
C GLU A 264 -23.21 -15.52 -3.74
N GLU A 265 -22.65 -16.73 -3.72
CA GLU A 265 -21.22 -16.95 -3.89
C GLU A 265 -20.95 -17.96 -5.01
N THR A 266 -19.88 -17.70 -5.74
CA THR A 266 -19.38 -18.57 -6.80
C THR A 266 -17.95 -18.98 -6.48
N ILE A 267 -17.67 -20.27 -6.51
CA ILE A 267 -16.30 -20.79 -6.53
C ILE A 267 -15.80 -20.70 -7.97
N LEU A 268 -14.72 -19.95 -8.20
CA LEU A 268 -14.13 -19.76 -9.52
C LEU A 268 -13.06 -20.84 -9.75
N GLY A 269 -13.18 -21.56 -10.86
CA GLY A 269 -12.19 -22.52 -11.34
C GLY A 269 -11.32 -21.97 -12.46
N LEU A 270 -10.65 -22.87 -13.19
CA LEU A 270 -9.89 -22.53 -14.39
C LEU A 270 -10.76 -21.86 -15.45
N GLY A 271 -10.13 -20.99 -16.24
CA GLY A 271 -10.76 -20.20 -17.28
C GLY A 271 -10.92 -18.74 -16.89
N GLU A 272 -11.55 -17.99 -17.79
CA GLU A 272 -11.81 -16.57 -17.62
C GLU A 272 -13.30 -16.32 -17.49
N THR A 273 -13.68 -15.50 -16.52
CA THR A 273 -15.07 -15.12 -16.26
C THR A 273 -15.17 -13.64 -15.92
N GLN A 274 -16.23 -12.99 -16.39
CA GLN A 274 -16.53 -11.60 -16.12
C GLN A 274 -17.75 -11.50 -15.21
N HIS A 275 -17.69 -10.58 -14.25
CA HIS A 275 -18.69 -10.39 -13.21
C HIS A 275 -18.95 -8.90 -13.00
N LEU A 276 -20.23 -8.52 -13.17
CA LEU A 276 -20.69 -7.16 -12.93
C LEU A 276 -21.14 -7.02 -11.48
N SER A 277 -20.84 -5.86 -10.88
CA SER A 277 -21.22 -5.54 -9.50
C SER A 277 -20.82 -6.60 -8.47
N PRO A 278 -19.54 -7.02 -8.44
CA PRO A 278 -19.06 -7.94 -7.42
C PRO A 278 -19.13 -7.29 -6.03
N ALA A 279 -19.42 -8.08 -5.00
CA ALA A 279 -19.37 -7.61 -3.61
C ALA A 279 -17.96 -7.75 -3.04
N TYR A 280 -17.36 -8.92 -3.23
CA TYR A 280 -15.98 -9.19 -2.83
C TYR A 280 -15.40 -10.36 -3.62
N LEU A 281 -14.08 -10.43 -3.68
CA LEU A 281 -13.28 -11.54 -4.17
C LEU A 281 -12.34 -11.99 -3.04
N HIS A 282 -12.23 -13.29 -2.82
CA HIS A 282 -11.31 -13.86 -1.84
C HIS A 282 -10.35 -14.82 -2.52
N HIS A 283 -9.04 -14.57 -2.38
CA HIS A 283 -7.98 -15.34 -3.02
C HIS A 283 -6.72 -15.35 -2.14
N HIS A 284 -6.10 -16.51 -1.95
CA HIS A 284 -4.79 -16.65 -1.29
C HIS A 284 -4.70 -16.03 0.11
N SER A 285 -5.77 -16.10 0.91
CA SER A 285 -5.84 -15.42 2.23
C SER A 285 -5.78 -13.88 2.12
N VAL A 286 -6.23 -13.34 0.99
CA VAL A 286 -6.43 -11.91 0.75
C VAL A 286 -7.87 -11.69 0.34
N GLY A 287 -8.57 -10.82 1.07
CA GLY A 287 -9.90 -10.34 0.69
C GLY A 287 -9.80 -9.07 -0.14
N TYR A 288 -10.57 -8.96 -1.21
CA TYR A 288 -10.78 -7.75 -1.99
C TYR A 288 -12.26 -7.40 -1.90
N VAL A 289 -12.62 -6.29 -1.27
CA VAL A 289 -14.02 -5.88 -1.06
C VAL A 289 -14.30 -4.63 -1.87
N PHE A 290 -15.30 -4.67 -2.74
CA PHE A 290 -15.67 -3.57 -3.61
C PHE A 290 -16.63 -2.64 -2.86
N ILE A 291 -16.24 -1.37 -2.68
CA ILE A 291 -16.95 -0.45 -1.79
C ILE A 291 -18.14 0.19 -2.51
N GLN A 292 -18.01 0.44 -3.82
CA GLN A 292 -19.09 0.99 -4.64
C GLN A 292 -20.03 -0.11 -5.17
N GLY A 293 -19.49 -1.28 -5.52
CA GLY A 293 -20.28 -2.42 -6.00
C GLY A 293 -20.83 -2.23 -7.42
N GLU A 294 -20.21 -1.36 -8.21
CA GLU A 294 -20.55 -1.06 -9.60
C GLU A 294 -19.46 -1.52 -10.58
N GLU A 295 -18.41 -2.13 -10.06
CA GLU A 295 -17.23 -2.52 -10.81
C GLU A 295 -17.52 -3.66 -11.80
N ASN A 296 -16.74 -3.70 -12.88
CA ASN A 296 -16.72 -4.79 -13.85
C ASN A 296 -15.44 -5.62 -13.68
N LEU A 297 -15.53 -6.70 -12.91
CA LEU A 297 -14.41 -7.56 -12.58
C LEU A 297 -14.27 -8.71 -13.58
N THR A 298 -13.07 -8.87 -14.14
CA THR A 298 -12.68 -10.12 -14.79
C THR A 298 -11.69 -10.88 -13.92
N VAL A 299 -11.93 -12.19 -13.81
CA VAL A 299 -11.05 -13.12 -13.12
C VAL A 299 -10.63 -14.21 -14.11
N SER A 300 -9.34 -14.54 -14.12
CA SER A 300 -8.75 -15.58 -14.94
C SER A 300 -7.84 -16.46 -14.11
N ALA A 301 -8.04 -17.77 -14.18
CA ALA A 301 -7.10 -18.77 -13.67
C ALA A 301 -6.66 -19.64 -14.85
N ALA A 302 -5.35 -19.66 -15.14
CA ALA A 302 -4.83 -20.33 -16.32
C ALA A 302 -3.48 -21.00 -16.05
N MET A 303 -3.27 -22.16 -16.67
CA MET A 303 -1.98 -22.81 -16.71
C MET A 303 -1.05 -22.07 -17.69
N LYS A 304 0.16 -21.77 -17.22
CA LYS A 304 1.24 -21.14 -17.99
C LYS A 304 2.45 -22.06 -18.00
N THR A 305 3.01 -22.29 -19.18
CA THR A 305 4.21 -23.10 -19.33
C THR A 305 5.46 -22.26 -19.04
N LEU A 306 6.27 -22.72 -18.09
CA LEU A 306 7.61 -22.18 -17.82
C LEU A 306 8.61 -23.32 -18.01
N SER A 307 9.36 -23.30 -19.11
CA SER A 307 10.25 -24.40 -19.51
C SER A 307 9.51 -25.75 -19.60
N SER A 308 9.80 -26.71 -18.73
CA SER A 308 9.15 -28.03 -18.65
C SER A 308 8.08 -28.12 -17.56
N ASN A 309 7.81 -27.03 -16.83
CA ASN A 309 6.82 -26.97 -15.77
C ASN A 309 5.56 -26.22 -16.21
N GLU A 310 4.43 -26.58 -15.63
CA GLU A 310 3.20 -25.79 -15.71
C GLU A 310 2.94 -25.09 -14.38
N LEU A 311 2.63 -23.80 -14.45
CA LEU A 311 2.30 -22.97 -13.31
C LEU A 311 0.90 -22.43 -13.49
N GLU A 312 0.04 -22.63 -12.49
CA GLU A 312 -1.25 -21.96 -12.47
C GLU A 312 -1.05 -20.50 -12.05
N VAL A 313 -1.64 -19.58 -12.83
CA VAL A 313 -1.63 -18.15 -12.55
C VAL A 313 -3.05 -17.67 -12.41
N PHE A 314 -3.35 -17.09 -11.25
CA PHE A 314 -4.55 -16.34 -10.98
C PHE A 314 -4.32 -14.87 -11.32
N THR A 315 -5.28 -14.26 -12.01
CA THR A 315 -5.28 -12.83 -12.34
C THR A 315 -6.68 -12.25 -12.15
N ALA A 316 -6.77 -11.11 -11.47
CA ALA A 316 -8.02 -10.38 -11.29
C ALA A 316 -7.83 -8.90 -11.65
N TRP A 317 -8.72 -8.37 -12.49
CA TRP A 317 -8.66 -6.96 -12.92
C TRP A 317 -10.04 -6.38 -13.15
N LEU A 318 -10.13 -5.06 -12.98
CA LEU A 318 -11.31 -4.26 -13.25
C LEU A 318 -11.21 -3.67 -14.65
N ASN A 319 -12.36 -3.62 -15.33
CA ASN A 319 -12.51 -3.10 -16.67
C ASN A 319 -13.23 -1.76 -16.63
N HIS A 320 -12.59 -0.70 -17.11
CA HIS A 320 -13.14 0.67 -17.16
C HIS A 320 -13.80 0.99 -18.51
N GLY A 321 -13.67 0.12 -19.49
CA GLY A 321 -14.15 0.31 -20.86
C GLY A 321 -13.04 0.78 -21.80
N THR A 322 -13.40 0.92 -23.08
CA THR A 322 -12.45 1.28 -24.15
C THR A 322 -12.21 2.78 -24.30
N ALA A 323 -13.06 3.58 -23.65
CA ALA A 323 -12.98 5.03 -23.60
C ALA A 323 -13.61 5.52 -22.29
N PRO A 324 -13.03 5.16 -21.13
CA PRO A 324 -13.55 5.64 -19.84
C PRO A 324 -13.49 7.16 -19.80
N SER A 325 -14.48 7.75 -19.13
CA SER A 325 -14.56 9.18 -18.85
C SER A 325 -14.95 9.34 -17.39
N ASP A 326 -14.06 9.93 -16.60
CA ASP A 326 -14.19 10.18 -15.16
C ASP A 326 -14.62 8.94 -14.36
N SER A 327 -14.14 7.76 -14.76
CA SER A 327 -14.46 6.52 -14.07
C SER A 327 -13.86 6.50 -12.67
N LEU A 328 -14.63 5.93 -11.73
CA LEU A 328 -14.27 5.78 -10.33
C LEU A 328 -13.85 4.35 -10.03
N LEU A 329 -13.07 4.21 -8.97
CA LEU A 329 -12.56 2.94 -8.47
C LEU A 329 -12.49 3.04 -6.94
N ALA A 330 -13.11 2.10 -6.22
CA ALA A 330 -12.91 2.01 -4.78
C ALA A 330 -13.04 0.59 -4.25
N TYR A 331 -11.93 0.05 -3.74
CA TYR A 331 -11.93 -1.27 -3.12
C TYR A 331 -11.01 -1.32 -1.90
N ALA A 332 -11.34 -2.18 -0.95
CA ALA A 332 -10.51 -2.50 0.19
C ALA A 332 -9.76 -3.83 -0.08
N ILE A 333 -8.52 -3.91 0.38
CA ILE A 333 -7.72 -5.12 0.42
C ILE A 333 -7.52 -5.49 1.88
N LEU A 334 -7.77 -6.76 2.21
CA LEU A 334 -7.66 -7.34 3.54
C LEU A 334 -6.56 -8.40 3.52
N PRO A 335 -5.29 -8.03 3.75
CA PRO A 335 -4.19 -8.97 3.82
C PRO A 335 -4.39 -9.95 4.97
N SER A 336 -3.99 -11.22 4.78
CA SER A 336 -4.12 -12.28 5.79
C SER A 336 -5.56 -12.50 6.30
N ALA A 337 -6.57 -12.07 5.56
CA ALA A 337 -7.96 -12.36 5.88
C ALA A 337 -8.29 -13.80 5.51
N ASP A 338 -9.18 -14.43 6.27
CA ASP A 338 -9.93 -15.58 5.78
C ASP A 338 -11.24 -15.11 5.11
N LEU A 339 -11.98 -16.06 4.55
CA LEU A 339 -13.25 -15.77 3.89
C LEU A 339 -14.30 -15.24 4.89
N VAL A 340 -14.25 -15.66 6.15
CA VAL A 340 -15.17 -15.19 7.20
C VAL A 340 -14.96 -13.70 7.46
N ARG A 341 -13.70 -13.27 7.63
CA ARG A 341 -13.33 -11.86 7.78
C ARG A 341 -13.67 -11.05 6.54
N THR A 342 -13.46 -11.60 5.35
CA THR A 342 -13.80 -10.93 4.09
C THR A 342 -15.32 -10.66 4.00
N ARG A 343 -16.14 -11.66 4.30
CA ARG A 343 -17.61 -11.53 4.38
C ARG A 343 -18.05 -10.52 5.44
N ALA A 344 -17.44 -10.58 6.63
CA ALA A 344 -17.76 -9.68 7.73
C ALA A 344 -17.44 -8.22 7.38
N PHE A 345 -16.28 -7.97 6.78
CA PHE A 345 -15.89 -6.63 6.33
C PHE A 345 -16.83 -6.11 5.23
N HIS A 346 -17.24 -6.94 4.26
CA HIS A 346 -18.23 -6.53 3.27
C HIS A 346 -19.58 -6.20 3.92
N ALA A 347 -20.04 -7.00 4.88
CA ALA A 347 -21.33 -6.78 5.55
C ALA A 347 -21.35 -5.53 6.45
N SER A 348 -20.22 -5.19 7.05
CA SER A 348 -20.06 -4.00 7.89
C SER A 348 -18.66 -3.43 7.71
N PRO A 349 -18.43 -2.62 6.65
CA PRO A 349 -17.12 -2.05 6.39
C PRO A 349 -16.63 -1.23 7.57
N GLU A 350 -15.35 -1.30 7.88
CA GLU A 350 -14.72 -0.47 8.92
C GLU A 350 -14.24 0.88 8.37
N VAL A 351 -14.31 1.03 7.05
CA VAL A 351 -13.89 2.20 6.29
C VAL A 351 -15.09 2.94 5.68
N GLU A 352 -14.92 4.22 5.44
CA GLU A 352 -15.89 5.10 4.80
C GLU A 352 -15.20 5.98 3.76
N LEU A 353 -15.78 6.06 2.57
CA LEU A 353 -15.36 7.03 1.56
C LEU A 353 -16.10 8.34 1.84
N VAL A 354 -15.40 9.31 2.41
CA VAL A 354 -15.97 10.63 2.72
C VAL A 354 -16.06 11.47 1.44
N GLU A 355 -15.00 11.46 0.64
CA GLU A 355 -14.96 12.13 -0.65
C GLU A 355 -14.13 11.32 -1.65
N VAL A 356 -14.67 11.16 -2.86
CA VAL A 356 -13.94 10.67 -4.02
C VAL A 356 -14.25 11.62 -5.17
N SER A 357 -13.34 12.57 -5.42
CA SER A 357 -13.47 13.56 -6.48
C SER A 357 -12.23 13.55 -7.39
N SER A 358 -12.26 14.35 -8.47
CA SER A 358 -11.13 14.44 -9.42
C SER A 358 -9.84 14.99 -8.81
N TYR A 359 -9.89 15.56 -7.61
CA TYR A 359 -8.75 16.19 -6.94
C TYR A 359 -8.55 15.69 -5.52
N ASN A 360 -9.59 15.21 -4.83
CA ASN A 360 -9.48 14.78 -3.45
C ASN A 360 -9.98 13.36 -3.25
N HIS A 361 -9.23 12.60 -2.45
CA HIS A 361 -9.67 11.34 -1.88
C HIS A 361 -9.61 11.44 -0.37
N ILE A 362 -10.74 11.26 0.31
CA ILE A 362 -10.85 11.33 1.76
C ILE A 362 -11.49 10.04 2.25
N VAL A 363 -10.76 9.33 3.11
CA VAL A 363 -11.17 8.04 3.68
C VAL A 363 -11.12 8.11 5.18
N CYS A 364 -12.21 7.72 5.85
CA CYS A 364 -12.24 7.51 7.28
C CYS A 364 -12.08 6.01 7.58
N HIS A 365 -11.18 5.69 8.52
CA HIS A 365 -11.11 4.39 9.17
C HIS A 365 -11.70 4.50 10.57
N ARG A 366 -12.90 3.94 10.76
CA ARG A 366 -13.69 4.11 11.99
C ARG A 366 -13.02 3.53 13.23
N PRO A 367 -12.42 2.32 13.22
CA PRO A 367 -11.78 1.74 14.40
C PRO A 367 -10.65 2.60 14.96
N SER A 368 -9.78 3.13 14.10
CA SER A 368 -8.64 3.96 14.54
C SER A 368 -8.99 5.44 14.67
N LYS A 369 -10.20 5.86 14.30
CA LYS A 369 -10.63 7.27 14.26
C LYS A 369 -9.66 8.13 13.44
N THR A 370 -9.13 7.55 12.36
CA THR A 370 -8.17 8.17 11.46
C THR A 370 -8.83 8.55 10.15
N ILE A 371 -8.63 9.78 9.72
CA ILE A 371 -8.99 10.26 8.40
C ILE A 371 -7.71 10.43 7.60
N GLY A 372 -7.63 9.76 6.46
CA GLY A 372 -6.64 10.04 5.44
C GLY A 372 -7.21 10.96 4.38
N GLY A 373 -6.45 11.96 3.95
CA GLY A 373 -6.81 12.87 2.87
C GLY A 373 -5.68 13.03 1.87
N SER A 374 -5.93 12.66 0.61
CA SER A 374 -5.13 13.10 -0.54
C SER A 374 -5.80 14.35 -1.08
N ILE A 375 -5.19 15.51 -0.91
CA ILE A 375 -5.78 16.81 -1.22
C ILE A 375 -4.99 17.43 -2.38
N GLY A 376 -5.54 17.36 -3.59
CA GLY A 376 -4.88 17.81 -4.83
C GLY A 376 -5.00 19.31 -5.09
N THR A 377 -5.88 20.01 -4.37
CA THR A 377 -6.08 21.46 -4.47
C THR A 377 -6.27 22.05 -3.07
N VAL A 378 -6.16 23.37 -2.92
CA VAL A 378 -6.64 24.06 -1.71
C VAL A 378 -8.05 23.57 -1.37
N GLY A 379 -8.27 23.18 -0.12
CA GLY A 379 -9.48 22.44 0.20
C GLY A 379 -9.70 22.22 1.68
N SER A 380 -10.86 21.64 1.95
CA SER A 380 -11.34 21.34 3.29
C SER A 380 -11.68 19.86 3.35
N ILE A 381 -11.10 19.15 4.31
CA ILE A 381 -11.61 17.84 4.70
C ILE A 381 -12.78 18.10 5.62
N SER A 382 -13.96 17.61 5.29
CA SER A 382 -15.13 17.68 6.16
C SER A 382 -15.75 16.30 6.30
N THR A 383 -15.84 15.81 7.54
CA THR A 383 -16.46 14.51 7.82
C THR A 383 -17.65 14.70 8.76
N PRO A 384 -18.82 14.10 8.50
CA PRO A 384 -19.93 14.15 9.45
C PRO A 384 -19.59 13.40 10.75
N THR A 385 -18.90 12.27 10.67
CA THR A 385 -18.33 11.52 11.80
C THR A 385 -17.17 10.66 11.30
N CYS A 386 -16.28 10.23 12.19
CA CYS A 386 -15.35 9.13 11.90
C CYS A 386 -15.27 8.16 13.09
N GLY A 387 -16.08 7.11 13.02
CA GLY A 387 -16.34 6.25 14.17
C GLY A 387 -17.12 7.02 15.23
N GLU A 388 -16.59 7.06 16.46
CA GLU A 388 -17.17 7.86 17.55
C GLU A 388 -16.78 9.35 17.49
N ALA A 389 -15.84 9.73 16.62
CA ALA A 389 -15.46 11.12 16.45
C ALA A 389 -16.63 11.90 15.83
N GLY A 390 -16.98 13.03 16.44
CA GLY A 390 -18.00 13.93 15.92
C GLY A 390 -17.60 14.63 14.61
N PRO A 391 -18.46 15.54 14.10
CA PRO A 391 -18.16 16.28 12.89
C PRO A 391 -16.88 17.09 13.03
N MET A 392 -16.04 17.04 12.00
CA MET A 392 -14.78 17.77 11.97
C MET A 392 -14.51 18.38 10.60
N THR A 393 -13.79 19.50 10.60
CA THR A 393 -13.29 20.13 9.39
C THR A 393 -11.82 20.45 9.54
N LEU A 394 -11.00 20.03 8.58
CA LEU A 394 -9.60 20.45 8.45
C LEU A 394 -9.45 21.25 7.15
N ASP A 395 -9.28 22.56 7.27
CA ASP A 395 -8.99 23.44 6.16
C ASP A 395 -7.47 23.47 5.93
N VAL A 396 -7.01 23.33 4.69
CA VAL A 396 -5.59 23.43 4.28
C VAL A 396 -5.45 24.39 3.10
N ASP A 397 -4.36 25.17 3.07
CA ASP A 397 -4.13 26.20 2.05
C ASP A 397 -3.21 25.77 0.90
N THR A 398 -2.73 24.52 0.90
CA THR A 398 -1.92 23.92 -0.16
C THR A 398 -2.38 22.50 -0.46
N PRO A 399 -2.14 21.98 -1.68
CA PRO A 399 -2.18 20.55 -1.93
C PRO A 399 -1.26 19.80 -0.95
N CYS A 400 -1.74 18.70 -0.39
CA CYS A 400 -0.99 17.92 0.59
C CYS A 400 -1.58 16.51 0.75
N LEU A 401 -0.80 15.66 1.41
CA LEU A 401 -1.31 14.42 1.99
C LEU A 401 -1.40 14.59 3.50
N VAL A 402 -2.50 14.14 4.10
CA VAL A 402 -2.73 14.28 5.53
C VAL A 402 -3.29 13.00 6.14
N LEU A 403 -2.80 12.67 7.34
CA LEU A 403 -3.41 11.71 8.25
C LEU A 403 -3.81 12.48 9.52
N LEU A 404 -5.09 12.47 9.84
CA LEU A 404 -5.67 13.13 11.02
C LEU A 404 -6.29 12.07 11.92
N THR A 405 -5.72 11.84 13.10
CA THR A 405 -6.19 10.82 14.06
C THR A 405 -6.65 11.49 15.34
N LEU A 406 -7.90 11.24 15.76
CA LEU A 406 -8.39 11.65 17.08
C LEU A 406 -7.82 10.73 18.16
N ILE A 407 -7.01 11.28 19.07
CA ILE A 407 -6.32 10.52 20.12
C ILE A 407 -7.17 10.47 21.39
N SER A 408 -7.73 11.62 21.78
CA SER A 408 -8.55 11.75 22.98
C SER A 408 -9.63 12.78 22.75
N ASP A 409 -10.82 12.49 23.27
CA ASP A 409 -11.95 13.41 23.25
C ASP A 409 -12.55 13.49 24.66
N THR A 410 -12.45 14.66 25.27
CA THR A 410 -12.96 14.94 26.61
C THR A 410 -13.85 16.16 26.57
N LEU A 411 -14.66 16.38 27.60
CA LEU A 411 -15.54 17.55 27.68
C LEU A 411 -14.80 18.87 27.49
N ASP A 412 -13.55 18.96 27.97
CA ASP A 412 -12.78 20.20 27.98
C ASP A 412 -11.78 20.30 26.83
N GLN A 413 -11.39 19.20 26.19
CA GLN A 413 -10.37 19.20 25.14
C GLN A 413 -10.46 17.95 24.26
N ALA A 414 -10.27 18.13 22.95
CA ALA A 414 -9.95 17.05 22.02
C ALA A 414 -8.52 17.19 21.49
N GLN A 415 -7.80 16.08 21.37
CA GLN A 415 -6.42 16.04 20.89
C GLN A 415 -6.30 15.21 19.62
N PHE A 416 -5.59 15.76 18.64
CA PHE A 416 -5.39 15.16 17.33
C PHE A 416 -3.90 14.96 17.05
N ARG A 417 -3.56 13.80 16.50
CA ARG A 417 -2.27 13.56 15.83
C ARG A 417 -2.45 13.88 14.36
N ILE A 418 -1.55 14.69 13.81
CA ILE A 418 -1.54 15.04 12.40
C ILE A 418 -0.19 14.66 11.80
N ALA A 419 -0.22 13.93 10.70
CA ALA A 419 0.92 13.76 9.80
C ALA A 419 0.61 14.46 8.48
N LEU A 420 1.57 15.22 7.94
CA LEU A 420 1.44 15.97 6.69
C LEU A 420 2.63 15.71 5.79
N SER A 421 2.43 15.69 4.49
CA SER A 421 3.52 15.81 3.51
C SER A 421 3.10 16.60 2.28
N ASP A 422 4.09 17.11 1.57
CA ASP A 422 3.93 17.76 0.27
C ASP A 422 4.35 16.79 -0.84
N PRO A 423 3.38 16.19 -1.57
CA PRO A 423 3.68 15.27 -2.66
C PRO A 423 4.25 15.96 -3.91
N GLN A 424 4.27 17.29 -3.97
CA GLN A 424 4.85 18.06 -5.08
C GLN A 424 6.28 18.54 -4.77
N GLN A 425 6.70 18.52 -3.51
CA GLN A 425 8.03 18.96 -3.05
C GLN A 425 8.35 20.44 -3.36
N GLN A 426 7.34 21.31 -3.32
CA GLN A 426 7.41 22.72 -3.73
C GLN A 426 7.06 23.71 -2.61
N PHE A 427 6.31 23.29 -1.59
CA PHE A 427 5.83 24.16 -0.54
C PHE A 427 6.79 24.20 0.65
N VAL A 428 6.93 25.38 1.25
CA VAL A 428 7.72 25.59 2.48
C VAL A 428 6.84 25.50 3.73
N HIS A 429 5.58 25.93 3.61
CA HIS A 429 4.63 25.96 4.70
C HIS A 429 3.28 25.41 4.26
N ILE A 430 2.60 24.73 5.18
CA ILE A 430 1.16 24.41 5.08
C ILE A 430 0.49 25.11 6.26
N ASN A 431 -0.50 25.96 5.99
CA ASN A 431 -1.37 26.51 7.02
C ASN A 431 -2.63 25.66 7.11
N LEU A 432 -3.01 25.32 8.33
CA LEU A 432 -4.17 24.49 8.60
C LEU A 432 -5.06 25.10 9.68
N MET A 433 -6.36 24.85 9.55
CA MET A 433 -7.35 25.17 10.57
C MET A 433 -8.23 23.96 10.84
N LEU A 434 -8.13 23.43 12.06
CA LEU A 434 -8.94 22.31 12.52
C LEU A 434 -10.14 22.83 13.31
N LYS A 435 -11.33 22.35 12.98
CA LYS A 435 -12.59 22.60 13.68
C LYS A 435 -13.16 21.28 14.19
N TYR A 436 -13.49 21.23 15.48
CA TYR A 436 -14.10 20.06 16.13
C TYR A 436 -14.96 20.49 17.31
N GLY A 437 -16.14 19.90 17.47
CA GLY A 437 -17.00 20.19 18.64
C GLY A 437 -17.37 21.67 18.82
N GLY A 438 -17.44 22.44 17.72
CA GLY A 438 -17.69 23.89 17.75
C GLY A 438 -16.48 24.77 18.12
N ARG A 439 -15.30 24.18 18.30
CA ARG A 439 -14.03 24.87 18.60
C ARG A 439 -13.12 24.84 17.39
N SER A 440 -12.12 25.71 17.37
CA SER A 440 -11.17 25.80 16.26
C SER A 440 -9.76 26.12 16.74
N THR A 441 -8.77 25.55 16.09
CA THR A 441 -7.35 25.86 16.26
C THR A 441 -6.66 25.96 14.91
N SER A 442 -5.57 26.70 14.83
CA SER A 442 -4.79 26.87 13.60
C SER A 442 -3.31 26.62 13.87
N ALA A 443 -2.61 26.10 12.87
CA ALA A 443 -1.17 25.97 12.90
C ALA A 443 -0.57 26.26 11.52
N GLN A 444 0.69 26.71 11.53
CA GLN A 444 1.54 26.75 10.36
C GLN A 444 2.60 25.66 10.53
N VAL A 445 2.69 24.77 9.57
CA VAL A 445 3.64 23.66 9.56
C VAL A 445 4.74 23.95 8.56
N THR A 446 5.98 24.00 9.02
CA THR A 446 7.15 24.12 8.13
C THR A 446 7.52 22.75 7.59
N LEU A 447 7.55 22.64 6.26
CA LEU A 447 7.91 21.42 5.55
C LEU A 447 9.44 21.26 5.45
N PRO A 448 9.96 20.02 5.34
CA PRO A 448 11.38 19.78 5.31
C PRO A 448 11.99 20.31 4.01
N PRO A 449 13.12 21.05 4.05
CA PRO A 449 13.79 21.52 2.85
C PRO A 449 14.56 20.38 2.17
N PRO A 450 15.07 20.59 0.93
CA PRO A 450 15.97 19.65 0.28
C PRO A 450 17.16 19.27 1.19
N PRO A 451 17.58 17.99 1.19
CA PRO A 451 17.14 16.88 0.32
C PRO A 451 15.91 16.10 0.84
N LYS A 452 15.21 16.63 1.85
CA LYS A 452 14.08 15.96 2.53
C LYS A 452 12.70 16.44 2.07
N SER A 453 12.63 17.20 0.98
CA SER A 453 11.34 17.64 0.44
C SER A 453 10.43 16.43 0.20
N GLY A 454 9.19 16.51 0.71
CA GLY A 454 8.22 15.40 0.68
C GLY A 454 8.22 14.48 1.90
N ASP A 455 9.19 14.61 2.82
CA ASP A 455 9.17 13.88 4.10
C ASP A 455 7.92 14.25 4.93
N SER A 456 7.42 13.29 5.70
CA SER A 456 6.30 13.50 6.62
C SER A 456 6.69 14.39 7.81
N VAL A 457 5.80 15.31 8.18
CA VAL A 457 5.90 16.17 9.36
C VAL A 457 4.79 15.85 10.34
N PHE A 458 5.12 15.84 11.64
CA PHE A 458 4.22 15.51 12.73
C PHE A 458 3.89 16.70 13.59
N LEU A 459 2.63 16.81 13.99
CA LEU A 459 2.19 17.72 15.03
C LEU A 459 1.02 17.16 15.83
N PHE A 460 0.88 17.67 17.04
CA PHE A 460 -0.29 17.47 17.88
C PHE A 460 -1.06 18.78 17.97
N LEU A 461 -2.37 18.72 17.77
CA LEU A 461 -3.26 19.86 17.95
C LEU A 461 -4.29 19.55 19.01
N SER A 462 -4.64 20.58 19.77
CA SER A 462 -5.72 20.53 20.73
C SER A 462 -6.76 21.59 20.39
N VAL A 463 -8.03 21.21 20.47
CA VAL A 463 -9.20 22.06 20.17
C VAL A 463 -10.14 22.17 21.35
#